data_AF-A0A8K0CSU8-F1
#
_entry.id   AF-A0A8K0CSU8-F1
#
_cell.length_a   1.000
_cell.length_b   1.000
_cell.length_c   1.000
_cell.angle_alpha   90.00
_cell.angle_beta   90.00
_cell.angle_gamma   90.00
#
_symmetry.space_group_name_H-M   'P 1'
#
loop_
_entity.id
_entity.type
_entity.pdbx_description
1 polymer ?
#
loop_
_entity_poly.entity_id
_entity_poly.type
_entity_poly.pdbx_seq_one_letter_code
_entity_poly.pdbx_strand_id
1 'polypeptide(L)' 'MFRLVFTVALIAMTYGSQVAQREGRIVGGKDAEIEDHPYHLSFEFFDDHLCGASLIRPNVAVTAAHCTQKLG' A
#
# COMPACT_ATOMS: atom_id res chain seq x y z
N MET A 1 -26.60 29.50 13.11
CA MET A 1 -26.95 28.44 12.13
C MET A 1 -25.82 28.24 11.12
N PHE A 2 -25.47 29.23 10.29
CA PHE A 2 -24.35 29.14 9.33
C PHE A 2 -22.99 28.76 9.93
N ARG A 3 -22.65 29.31 11.11
CA ARG A 3 -21.39 29.01 11.81
C ARG A 3 -21.28 27.54 12.23
N LEU A 4 -22.40 26.94 12.61
CA LEU A 4 -22.47 25.56 13.09
C LEU A 4 -22.36 24.58 11.91
N VAL A 5 -22.94 24.93 10.76
CA VAL A 5 -22.81 24.17 9.51
C VAL A 5 -21.37 24.18 9.01
N PHE A 6 -20.70 25.34 9.02
CA PHE A 6 -19.29 25.45 8.61
C PHE A 6 -18.35 24.63 9.49
N THR A 7 -18.54 24.67 10.81
CA THR A 7 -17.70 23.89 11.73
C THR A 7 -17.90 22.38 11.55
N VAL A 8 -19.13 21.92 11.34
CA VAL A 8 -19.42 20.51 11.10
C VAL A 8 -18.83 20.04 9.76
N ALA A 9 -18.88 20.86 8.71
CA ALA A 9 -18.31 20.53 7.41
C ALA A 9 -16.78 20.41 7.46
N LEU A 10 -16.09 21.32 8.15
CA LEU A 10 -14.63 21.25 8.33
C LEU A 10 -14.19 20.01 9.11
N ILE A 11 -14.94 19.66 10.16
CA ILE A 11 -14.71 18.45 10.96
C ILE A 11 -14.93 17.19 10.12
N ALA A 12 -15.97 17.14 9.29
CA ALA A 12 -16.23 15.99 8.41
C ALA A 12 -15.09 15.75 7.40
N MET A 13 -14.43 16.80 6.91
CA MET A 13 -13.30 16.67 5.97
C MET A 13 -12.06 16.02 6.61
N THR A 14 -11.86 16.17 7.94
CA THR A 14 -10.74 15.50 8.64
C THR A 14 -11.00 14.02 8.92
N TYR A 15 -12.25 13.58 8.90
CA TYR A 15 -12.63 12.16 9.04
C TYR A 15 -12.78 11.44 7.69
N GLY A 16 -12.74 12.18 6.59
CA GLY A 16 -12.96 11.68 5.23
C GLY A 16 -11.73 11.04 4.60
N SER A 17 -11.26 9.91 5.14
CA SER A 17 -10.37 8.96 4.47
C SER A 17 -10.31 7.66 5.29
N GLN A 18 -11.45 6.99 5.47
CA GLN A 18 -11.40 5.55 5.75
C GLN A 18 -10.96 4.90 4.44
N VAL A 19 -9.63 4.77 4.26
CA VAL A 19 -9.06 3.93 3.20
C VAL A 19 -9.77 2.60 3.34
N ALA A 20 -10.56 2.24 2.32
CA ALA A 20 -11.25 0.97 2.30
C ALA A 20 -10.19 -0.11 2.52
N GLN A 21 -10.18 -0.71 3.71
CA GLN A 21 -9.27 -1.77 4.07
C GLN A 21 -9.71 -2.97 3.22
N ARG A 22 -9.18 -3.04 2.00
CA ARG A 22 -9.20 -4.28 1.21
C ARG A 22 -8.70 -5.34 2.18
N GLU A 23 -9.48 -6.37 2.42
CA GLU A 23 -9.04 -7.51 3.24
C GLU A 23 -7.66 -7.92 2.72
N GLY A 24 -6.63 -7.62 3.50
CA GLY A 24 -5.25 -7.75 3.06
C GLY A 24 -4.94 -9.20 2.72
N ARG A 25 -4.01 -9.44 1.80
CA ARG A 25 -3.55 -10.80 1.46
C ARG A 25 -2.78 -11.49 2.61
N ILE A 26 -2.50 -10.78 3.70
CA ILE A 26 -1.71 -11.23 4.83
C ILE A 26 -2.65 -11.59 5.99
N VAL A 27 -2.82 -12.87 6.28
CA VAL A 27 -3.75 -13.37 7.31
C VAL A 27 -3.07 -13.38 8.69
N GLY A 28 -3.72 -12.77 9.69
CA GLY A 28 -3.20 -12.70 11.07
C GLY A 28 -1.98 -11.78 11.25
N GLY A 29 -1.70 -10.94 10.24
CA GLY A 29 -0.62 -9.96 10.30
C GLY A 29 -0.97 -8.73 11.14
N LYS A 30 0.01 -7.83 11.19
CA LYS A 30 -0.12 -6.46 11.70
C LYS A 30 0.54 -5.53 10.70
N ASP A 31 0.20 -4.25 10.76
CA ASP A 31 0.85 -3.24 9.93
C ASP A 31 2.35 -3.19 10.24
N ALA A 32 3.13 -2.91 9.20
CA ALA A 32 4.58 -2.82 9.26
C ALA A 32 5.04 -1.50 8.64
N GLU A 33 6.06 -0.89 9.24
CA GLU A 33 6.73 0.29 8.70
C GLU A 33 7.85 -0.15 7.74
N ILE A 34 8.14 0.66 6.73
CA ILE A 34 9.15 0.29 5.72
C ILE A 34 10.57 0.25 6.31
N GLU A 35 10.80 1.01 7.38
CA GLU A 35 12.05 1.07 8.13
C GLU A 35 12.39 -0.28 8.79
N ASP A 36 11.38 -1.09 9.15
CA ASP A 36 11.57 -2.42 9.73
C ASP A 36 11.98 -3.46 8.67
N HIS A 37 11.58 -3.23 7.41
CA HIS A 37 11.80 -4.14 6.28
C HIS A 37 12.24 -3.38 5.01
N PRO A 38 13.37 -2.66 5.03
CA PRO A 38 13.76 -1.71 3.97
C PRO A 38 14.11 -2.37 2.63
N TYR A 39 14.25 -3.70 2.64
CA TYR A 39 14.44 -4.50 1.44
C TYR A 39 13.12 -4.86 0.74
N HIS A 40 11.95 -4.65 1.36
CA HIS A 40 10.66 -5.02 0.79
C HIS A 40 10.29 -4.12 -0.40
N LEU A 41 9.80 -4.72 -1.48
CA LEU A 41 9.41 -4.01 -2.70
C LEU A 41 8.04 -4.49 -3.20
N SER A 42 7.27 -3.55 -3.75
CA SER A 42 6.09 -3.83 -4.57
C SER A 42 6.53 -4.08 -6.01
N PHE A 43 6.27 -5.26 -6.56
CA PHE A 43 6.47 -5.53 -7.98
C PHE A 43 5.17 -5.25 -8.72
N GLU A 44 5.18 -4.24 -9.58
CA GLU A 44 3.99 -3.64 -10.19
C GLU A 44 3.97 -3.80 -11.72
N PHE A 45 2.76 -3.84 -12.28
CA PHE A 45 2.53 -3.81 -13.72
C PHE A 45 1.37 -2.87 -14.03
N PHE A 46 1.61 -1.84 -14.87
CA PHE A 46 0.66 -0.75 -15.11
C PHE A 46 0.09 -0.14 -13.80
N ASP A 47 0.98 0.18 -12.85
CA ASP A 47 0.65 0.76 -11.54
C ASP A 47 -0.25 -0.12 -10.63
N ASP A 48 -0.39 -1.42 -10.93
CA ASP A 48 -1.09 -2.38 -10.08
C ASP A 48 -0.11 -3.36 -9.41
N HIS A 49 -0.30 -3.59 -8.10
CA HIS A 49 0.52 -4.51 -7.31
C HIS A 49 0.30 -5.96 -7.77
N LEU A 50 1.37 -6.60 -8.23
CA LEU A 50 1.32 -7.95 -8.76
C LEU A 50 1.86 -8.98 -7.76
N CYS A 51 3.06 -8.73 -7.24
CA CYS A 51 3.76 -9.60 -6.30
C CYS A 51 4.66 -8.80 -5.35
N GLY A 52 5.16 -9.45 -4.30
CA GLY A 52 6.29 -8.95 -3.53
C GLY A 52 7.64 -9.20 -4.23
N ALA A 53 8.63 -8.40 -3.85
CA ALA A 53 10.03 -8.60 -4.21
C ALA A 53 10.97 -8.16 -3.07
N SER A 54 12.27 -8.42 -3.19
CA SER A 54 13.27 -7.99 -2.22
C SER A 54 14.52 -7.41 -2.87
N LEU A 55 14.96 -6.23 -2.40
CA LEU A 55 16.20 -5.60 -2.83
C LEU A 55 17.40 -6.33 -2.23
N ILE A 56 18.25 -6.92 -3.06
CA ILE A 56 19.43 -7.70 -2.63
C ILE A 56 20.75 -6.98 -2.91
N ARG A 57 20.75 -5.97 -3.79
CA ARG A 57 21.86 -5.04 -4.12
C ARG A 57 21.25 -3.71 -4.61
N PRO A 58 22.00 -2.60 -4.70
CA PRO A 58 21.44 -1.27 -5.03
C PRO A 58 20.53 -1.19 -6.27
N ASN A 59 20.69 -2.10 -7.22
CA ASN A 59 19.94 -2.16 -8.46
C ASN A 59 19.52 -3.59 -8.83
N VAL A 60 19.51 -4.52 -7.87
CA VAL A 60 19.13 -5.91 -8.10
C VAL A 60 18.08 -6.32 -7.08
N ALA A 61 16.92 -6.74 -7.57
CA ALA A 61 15.84 -7.29 -6.78
C ALA A 61 15.61 -8.77 -7.14
N VAL A 62 15.08 -9.54 -6.18
CA VAL A 62 14.64 -10.92 -6.36
C VAL A 62 13.14 -11.03 -6.15
N THR A 63 12.46 -11.83 -6.97
CA THR A 63 11.04 -12.18 -6.85
C THR A 63 10.83 -13.62 -7.28
N ALA A 64 9.61 -14.16 -7.12
CA ALA A 64 9.29 -15.49 -7.60
C ALA A 64 9.21 -15.51 -9.14
N ALA A 65 9.72 -16.58 -9.77
CA ALA A 65 9.78 -16.69 -11.23
C ALA A 65 8.40 -16.59 -11.92
N HIS A 66 7.31 -17.05 -11.27
CA HIS A 66 5.98 -16.95 -11.88
C HIS A 66 5.41 -15.53 -11.87
N CYS A 67 5.96 -14.62 -11.06
CA CYS A 67 5.51 -13.22 -11.03
C CYS A 67 5.90 -12.46 -12.30
N THR A 68 6.90 -12.93 -13.05
CA THR A 68 7.33 -12.27 -14.29
C THR A 68 6.53 -12.72 -15.53
N GLN A 69 5.60 -13.66 -15.39
CA GLN A 69 4.83 -14.19 -16.53
C GLN A 69 3.92 -13.13 -17.17
N LYS A 70 3.47 -12.12 -16.43
CA LYS A 70 2.64 -11.03 -16.99
C LYS A 70 3.43 -10.01 -17.82
N LEU A 71 4.75 -10.14 -17.87
CA LEU A 71 5.62 -9.28 -18.69
C LEU A 71 5.88 -9.85 -20.10
N GLY A 72 5.42 -11.08 -20.39
CA GLY A 72 5.68 -11.81 -21.64
C GLY A 72 4.40 -12.12 -22.41
#